data_AF-A0A1M7ZTP3-F1
#
_entry.id   AF-A0A1M7ZTP3-F1
#
_cell.length_a   1.000
_cell.length_b   1.000
_cell.length_c   1.000
_cell.angle_alpha   90.00
_cell.angle_beta   90.00
_cell.angle_gamma   90.00
#
_symmetry.space_group_name_H-M   'P 1'
#
loop_
_entity.id
_entity.type
_entity.pdbx_description
1 polymer ?
#
loop_
_entity_poly.entity_id
_entity_poly.type
_entity_poly.pdbx_seq_one_letter_code
_entity_poly.pdbx_strand_id
1 'polypeptide(L)'
;MNLHKVTKIAAIVISVLSLVFLGGLMASDDAANSSWITPLIYLSYVILIACIALVLIYVFKNLFSDKENIKKTFISIGLFFALILVSFIIADGTEVKSASNEIIASESTSKWVSTGLNMFYLLAVVAIGTMFWTGLNKIKK
;
A
#
# COMPACT_ATOMS: atom_id res chain seq x y z
N MET A 1 26.75 -4.39 -13.22
CA MET A 1 27.06 -2.95 -13.00
C MET A 1 26.04 -2.38 -12.03
N ASN A 2 26.49 -1.70 -10.98
CA ASN A 2 25.72 -1.37 -9.77
C ASN A 2 24.42 -0.60 -10.07
N LEU A 3 23.26 -1.29 -9.99
CA LEU A 3 21.93 -0.70 -10.17
C LEU A 3 21.71 0.52 -9.25
N HIS A 4 22.31 0.49 -8.06
CA HIS A 4 22.37 1.61 -7.13
C HIS A 4 22.98 2.89 -7.74
N LYS A 5 24.00 2.78 -8.61
CA LYS A 5 24.61 3.95 -9.26
C LYS A 5 23.66 4.58 -10.29
N VAL A 6 22.92 3.76 -11.04
CA VAL A 6 21.97 4.24 -12.06
C VAL A 6 20.75 4.89 -11.41
N THR A 7 20.16 4.29 -10.37
CA THR A 7 19.04 4.92 -9.66
C THR A 7 19.48 6.19 -8.93
N LYS A 8 20.69 6.23 -8.35
CA LYS A 8 21.23 7.43 -7.72
C LYS A 8 21.43 8.57 -8.71
N ILE A 9 21.97 8.30 -9.90
CA ILE A 9 22.17 9.36 -10.91
C ILE A 9 20.82 9.89 -11.41
N ALA A 10 19.84 9.02 -11.63
CA ALA A 10 18.50 9.42 -12.03
C ALA A 10 17.81 10.29 -10.97
N ALA A 11 17.92 9.92 -9.69
CA ALA A 11 17.37 10.70 -8.58
C ALA A 11 18.01 12.10 -8.47
N ILE A 12 19.33 12.20 -8.67
CA ILE A 12 20.04 13.49 -8.66
C ILE A 12 19.54 14.37 -9.81
N VAL A 13 19.44 13.84 -11.03
CA VAL A 13 18.95 14.60 -12.20
C VAL A 13 17.54 15.12 -11.96
N ILE A 14 16.64 14.28 -11.44
CA ILE A 14 15.27 14.66 -11.11
C ILE A 14 15.24 15.76 -10.06
N SER A 15 16.05 15.66 -8.99
CA SER A 15 16.10 16.68 -7.94
C SER A 15 16.57 18.04 -8.45
N VAL A 16 17.57 18.07 -9.35
CA VAL A 16 18.08 19.29 -9.95
C VAL A 16 17.03 19.90 -10.89
N LEU A 17 16.38 19.09 -11.72
CA LEU A 17 15.27 19.54 -12.57
C LEU A 17 14.15 20.16 -11.75
N SER A 18 13.70 19.50 -10.69
CA SER A 18 12.64 20.01 -9.82
C SER A 18 13.01 21.35 -9.17
N LEU A 19 14.26 21.52 -8.75
CA LEU A 19 14.74 22.81 -8.21
C LEU A 19 14.74 23.93 -9.25
N VAL A 20 15.12 23.63 -10.50
CA VAL A 20 15.11 24.63 -11.58
C VAL A 20 13.68 25.07 -11.92
N PHE A 21 12.74 24.13 -12.03
CA PHE A 21 11.33 24.45 -12.30
C PHE A 21 10.66 25.20 -11.14
N LEU A 22 10.96 24.83 -9.88
CA LEU A 22 10.50 25.57 -8.70
C LEU A 22 11.13 26.98 -8.63
N GLY A 23 12.43 27.09 -8.92
CA GLY A 23 13.14 28.36 -8.96
C GLY A 23 12.58 29.30 -10.03
N GLY A 24 12.22 28.78 -11.20
CA GLY A 24 11.54 29.56 -12.26
C GLY A 24 10.15 30.05 -11.83
N LEU A 25 9.41 29.24 -11.07
CA LEU A 25 8.14 29.64 -10.47
C LEU A 25 8.31 30.76 -9.43
N MET A 26 9.28 30.63 -8.52
CA MET A 26 9.56 31.64 -7.48
C MET A 26 10.13 32.95 -8.03
N ALA A 27 10.83 32.91 -9.16
CA ALA A 27 11.36 34.09 -9.83
C ALA A 27 10.33 34.83 -10.70
N SER A 28 9.12 34.28 -10.86
CA SER A 28 8.04 34.92 -11.60
C SER A 28 7.20 35.81 -10.66
N ASP A 29 6.99 37.07 -11.05
CA ASP A 29 6.27 38.08 -10.24
C ASP A 29 4.81 37.67 -9.95
N ASP A 30 4.16 37.00 -10.92
CA ASP A 30 2.81 36.45 -10.79
C ASP A 30 2.84 34.92 -10.70
N ALA A 31 2.99 34.39 -9.49
CA ALA A 31 3.03 32.95 -9.24
C ALA A 31 1.79 32.20 -9.75
N ALA A 32 0.63 32.85 -9.84
CA ALA A 32 -0.64 32.25 -10.26
C ALA A 32 -0.84 32.13 -11.78
N ASN A 33 -0.13 32.94 -12.59
CA ASN A 33 -0.19 32.91 -14.07
C ASN A 33 1.18 32.60 -14.70
N SER A 34 2.13 32.09 -13.91
CA SER A 34 3.46 31.81 -14.43
C SER A 34 3.43 30.64 -15.42
N SER A 35 4.13 30.80 -16.55
CA SER A 35 4.34 29.75 -17.55
C SER A 35 5.06 28.53 -16.98
N TRP A 36 5.62 28.64 -15.77
CA TRP A 36 6.33 27.59 -15.04
C TRP A 36 5.40 26.61 -14.29
N ILE A 37 4.12 26.94 -14.07
CA ILE A 37 3.16 26.04 -13.41
C ILE A 37 2.91 24.78 -14.25
N THR A 38 2.59 24.93 -15.54
CA THR A 38 2.25 23.80 -16.41
C THR A 38 3.41 22.79 -16.51
N PRO A 39 4.66 23.21 -16.78
CA PRO A 39 5.80 22.30 -16.77
C PRO A 39 6.05 21.63 -15.42
N LEU A 40 5.82 22.32 -14.29
CA LEU A 40 5.98 21.75 -12.95
C LEU A 40 4.96 20.62 -12.69
N ILE A 41 3.71 20.80 -13.13
CA ILE A 41 2.66 19.78 -13.04
C ILE A 41 3.03 18.54 -13.88
N TYR A 42 3.46 18.75 -15.13
CA TYR A 42 3.90 17.63 -15.98
C TYR A 42 5.12 16.92 -15.40
N LEU A 43 6.08 17.65 -14.85
CA LEU A 43 7.24 17.07 -14.18
C LEU A 43 6.83 16.19 -12.98
N SER A 44 5.87 16.64 -12.17
CA SER A 44 5.31 15.85 -11.06
C SER A 44 4.70 14.53 -11.54
N TYR A 45 3.91 14.55 -12.61
CA TYR A 45 3.35 13.31 -13.19
C TYR A 45 4.43 12.36 -13.71
N VAL A 46 5.46 12.88 -14.38
CA VAL A 46 6.59 12.07 -14.86
C VAL A 46 7.32 11.41 -13.69
N ILE A 47 7.56 12.15 -12.60
CA ILE A 47 8.22 11.63 -11.40
C ILE A 47 7.35 10.57 -10.72
N LEU A 48 6.03 10.79 -10.62
CA LEU A 48 5.10 9.83 -10.04
C LEU A 48 5.10 8.51 -10.83
N ILE A 49 5.04 8.59 -12.16
CA ILE A 49 5.12 7.41 -13.04
C ILE A 49 6.49 6.72 -12.90
N ALA A 50 7.58 7.49 -12.88
CA ALA A 50 8.93 6.95 -12.71
C ALA A 50 9.11 6.24 -11.35
N CYS A 51 8.58 6.81 -10.28
CA CYS A 51 8.57 6.20 -8.95
C CYS A 51 7.80 4.88 -8.94
N ILE A 52 6.58 4.87 -9.49
CA ILE A 52 5.77 3.65 -9.60
C ILE A 52 6.52 2.57 -10.39
N ALA A 53 7.09 2.93 -11.54
CA ALA A 53 7.85 2.01 -12.37
C ALA A 53 9.10 1.46 -11.65
N LEU A 54 9.87 2.31 -10.98
CA LEU A 54 11.05 1.90 -10.20
C LEU A 54 10.64 0.95 -9.07
N VAL A 55 9.62 1.31 -8.29
CA VAL A 55 9.14 0.45 -7.19
C VAL A 55 8.70 -0.90 -7.73
N LEU A 56 7.92 -0.95 -8.82
CA LEU A 56 7.51 -2.21 -9.44
C LEU A 56 8.74 -3.04 -9.85
N ILE A 57 9.67 -2.45 -10.59
CA ILE A 57 10.90 -3.14 -11.03
C ILE A 57 11.68 -3.69 -9.84
N TYR A 58 11.86 -2.89 -8.78
CA TYR A 58 12.59 -3.31 -7.59
C TYR A 58 11.84 -4.37 -6.79
N VAL A 59 10.52 -4.27 -6.66
CA VAL A 59 9.70 -5.27 -5.98
C VAL A 59 9.79 -6.59 -6.72
N PHE A 60 9.57 -6.62 -8.04
CA PHE A 60 9.68 -7.86 -8.81
C PHE A 60 11.10 -8.41 -8.79
N LYS A 61 12.10 -7.58 -9.00
CA LYS A 61 13.50 -8.02 -8.98
C LYS A 61 13.88 -8.57 -7.60
N ASN A 62 13.50 -7.91 -6.51
CA ASN A 62 13.79 -8.35 -5.15
C ASN A 62 13.02 -9.62 -4.79
N LEU A 63 11.77 -9.74 -5.27
CA LEU A 63 10.97 -10.94 -5.12
C LEU A 63 11.67 -12.11 -5.83
N PHE A 64 12.02 -11.97 -7.12
CA PHE A 64 12.64 -13.06 -7.90
C PHE A 64 14.12 -13.33 -7.64
N SER A 65 14.87 -12.39 -7.05
CA SER A 65 16.30 -12.60 -6.79
C SER A 65 16.55 -13.66 -5.71
N ASP A 66 15.68 -13.75 -4.71
CA ASP A 66 15.87 -14.66 -3.58
C ASP A 66 14.71 -15.64 -3.46
N LYS A 67 15.02 -16.93 -3.62
CA LYS A 67 14.05 -18.03 -3.44
C LYS A 67 13.42 -18.02 -2.05
N GLU A 68 14.16 -17.54 -1.04
CA GLU A 68 13.67 -17.38 0.32
C GLU A 68 12.64 -16.24 0.43
N ASN A 69 12.87 -15.10 -0.23
CA ASN A 69 11.93 -13.98 -0.23
C ASN A 69 10.61 -14.35 -0.92
N ILE A 70 10.66 -15.04 -2.07
CA ILE A 70 9.44 -15.59 -2.70
C ILE A 70 8.68 -16.48 -1.74
N LYS A 71 9.37 -17.43 -1.08
CA LYS A 71 8.71 -18.37 -0.17
C LYS A 71 8.03 -17.63 1.00
N LYS A 72 8.71 -16.65 1.60
CA LYS A 72 8.15 -15.82 2.68
C LYS A 72 6.94 -15.02 2.22
N THR A 73 7.02 -14.38 1.05
CA THR A 73 5.89 -13.64 0.47
C THR A 73 4.71 -14.56 0.13
N PHE A 74 4.97 -15.75 -0.41
CA PHE A 74 3.93 -16.75 -0.69
C PHE A 74 3.29 -17.29 0.59
N ILE A 75 4.06 -17.46 1.66
CA ILE A 75 3.54 -17.88 2.96
C ILE A 75 2.70 -16.75 3.58
N SER A 76 3.14 -15.50 3.51
CA SER A 76 2.37 -14.38 4.05
C SER A 76 1.08 -14.15 3.28
N ILE A 77 1.11 -14.21 1.93
CA ILE A 77 -0.09 -14.04 1.12
C ILE A 77 -1.04 -15.24 1.27
N GLY A 78 -0.49 -16.46 1.36
CA GLY A 78 -1.27 -17.68 1.58
C GLY A 78 -1.95 -17.68 2.94
N LEU A 79 -1.25 -17.24 3.99
CA LEU A 79 -1.83 -17.10 5.32
C LEU A 79 -2.91 -16.01 5.34
N PHE A 80 -2.69 -14.88 4.67
CA PHE A 80 -3.70 -13.84 4.53
C PHE A 80 -4.95 -14.33 3.82
N PHE A 81 -4.80 -15.08 2.72
CA PHE A 81 -5.92 -15.71 2.01
C PHE A 81 -6.63 -16.77 2.85
N ALA A 82 -5.89 -17.59 3.62
CA ALA A 82 -6.49 -18.55 4.53
C ALA A 82 -7.35 -17.85 5.59
N LEU A 83 -6.89 -16.72 6.11
CA LEU A 83 -7.68 -15.90 7.03
C LEU A 83 -8.95 -15.36 6.38
N ILE A 84 -8.87 -14.85 5.14
CA ILE A 84 -10.06 -14.42 4.38
C ILE A 84 -11.06 -15.56 4.24
N LEU A 85 -10.60 -16.76 3.84
CA LEU A 85 -11.47 -17.92 3.68
C LEU A 85 -12.14 -18.34 4.98
N VAL A 86 -11.37 -18.41 6.08
CA VAL A 86 -11.91 -18.72 7.42
C VAL A 86 -12.95 -17.67 7.82
N SER A 87 -12.66 -16.39 7.64
CA SER A 87 -13.59 -15.31 7.95
C SER A 87 -14.83 -15.31 7.06
N PHE A 88 -14.72 -15.73 5.80
CA PHE A 88 -15.84 -15.84 4.85
C PHE A 88 -16.74 -17.03 5.16
N ILE A 89 -16.18 -18.15 5.63
CA ILE A 89 -16.94 -19.33 6.07
C ILE A 89 -17.73 -19.01 7.36
N ILE A 90 -17.13 -18.24 8.27
CA ILE A 90 -17.77 -17.81 9.53
C ILE A 90 -18.71 -16.61 9.31
N ALA A 91 -18.60 -15.90 8.19
CA ALA A 91 -19.46 -14.77 7.89
C ALA A 91 -20.87 -15.21 7.52
N ASP A 92 -21.81 -14.96 8.43
CA ASP A 92 -23.23 -15.08 8.14
C ASP A 92 -23.68 -13.97 7.17
N GLY A 93 -24.34 -14.39 6.10
CA GLY A 93 -24.92 -13.51 5.08
C GLY A 93 -26.37 -13.16 5.40
N THR A 94 -26.67 -12.74 6.63
CA THR A 94 -28.04 -12.37 7.00
C THR A 94 -28.39 -10.99 6.44
N GLU A 95 -29.58 -10.86 5.85
CA GLU A 95 -30.16 -9.59 5.42
C GLU A 95 -30.14 -8.58 6.59
N VAL A 96 -29.46 -7.44 6.42
CA VAL A 96 -29.55 -6.35 7.39
C VAL A 96 -30.82 -5.56 7.08
N LYS A 97 -31.89 -5.86 7.81
CA LYS A 97 -33.14 -5.09 7.78
C LYS A 97 -33.09 -3.97 8.81
N SER A 98 -33.48 -2.76 8.40
CA SER A 98 -33.63 -1.62 9.31
C SER A 98 -34.77 -1.85 10.30
N ALA A 99 -34.83 -1.04 11.37
CA ALA A 99 -35.94 -1.03 12.33
C ALA A 99 -37.33 -0.75 11.70
N SER A 100 -37.37 -0.31 10.43
CA SER A 100 -38.57 -0.09 9.60
C SER A 100 -38.87 -1.22 8.61
N ASN A 101 -38.18 -2.37 8.68
CA ASN A 101 -38.35 -3.54 7.79
C ASN A 101 -38.05 -3.28 6.30
N GLU A 102 -37.31 -2.22 5.98
CA GLU A 102 -36.70 -1.99 4.66
C GLU A 102 -35.34 -2.70 4.55
N ILE A 103 -35.07 -3.26 3.36
CA ILE A 103 -33.80 -3.93 3.04
C ILE A 103 -32.77 -2.84 2.73
N ILE A 104 -31.82 -2.63 3.64
CA ILE A 104 -30.80 -1.56 3.54
C ILE A 104 -29.55 -2.04 2.78
N ALA A 105 -29.29 -3.35 2.80
CA ALA A 105 -28.18 -3.96 2.08
C ALA A 105 -28.57 -5.36 1.57
N SER A 106 -28.33 -5.63 0.28
CA SER A 106 -28.46 -6.97 -0.30
C SER A 106 -27.54 -7.96 0.41
N GLU A 107 -27.99 -9.21 0.56
CA GLU A 107 -27.31 -10.32 1.26
C GLU A 107 -25.82 -10.45 0.93
N SER A 108 -25.44 -10.22 -0.34
CA SER A 108 -24.05 -10.27 -0.78
C SER A 108 -23.18 -9.17 -0.17
N THR A 109 -23.61 -7.91 -0.17
CA THR A 109 -22.82 -6.79 0.40
C THR A 109 -22.68 -6.95 1.91
N SER A 110 -23.75 -7.37 2.59
CA SER A 110 -23.73 -7.67 4.03
C SER A 110 -22.69 -8.75 4.36
N LYS A 111 -22.62 -9.82 3.56
CA LYS A 111 -21.67 -10.92 3.76
C LYS A 111 -20.21 -10.48 3.56
N TRP A 112 -19.91 -9.61 2.59
CA TRP A 112 -18.56 -9.07 2.40
C TRP A 112 -18.11 -8.16 3.55
N VAL A 113 -19.03 -7.32 4.05
CA VAL A 113 -18.76 -6.46 5.21
C VAL A 113 -18.56 -7.31 6.49
N SER A 114 -19.43 -8.30 6.72
CA SER A 114 -19.32 -9.27 7.81
C SER A 114 -18.01 -10.06 7.75
N THR A 115 -17.61 -10.51 6.55
CA THR A 115 -16.31 -11.17 6.31
C THR A 115 -15.14 -10.26 6.68
N GLY A 116 -15.16 -8.99 6.25
CA GLY A 116 -14.12 -8.02 6.58
C GLY A 116 -14.02 -7.76 8.09
N LEU A 117 -15.16 -7.68 8.77
CA LEU A 117 -15.21 -7.47 10.21
C LEU A 117 -14.70 -8.70 10.99
N ASN A 118 -15.13 -9.90 10.61
CA ASN A 118 -14.64 -11.15 11.19
C ASN A 118 -13.13 -11.32 10.96
N MET A 119 -12.64 -10.93 9.77
CA MET A 119 -11.21 -10.95 9.46
C MET A 119 -10.43 -10.00 10.35
N PHE A 120 -10.96 -8.79 10.57
CA PHE A 120 -10.36 -7.81 11.47
C PHE A 120 -10.27 -8.34 12.91
N TYR A 121 -11.35 -8.92 13.44
CA TYR A 121 -11.35 -9.48 14.79
C TYR A 121 -10.37 -10.65 14.94
N LEU A 122 -10.30 -11.54 13.94
CA LEU A 122 -9.37 -12.67 13.95
C LEU A 122 -7.91 -12.19 13.92
N LEU A 123 -7.59 -11.23 13.04
CA LEU A 123 -6.27 -10.59 12.99
C LEU A 123 -5.92 -9.87 14.29
N ALA A 124 -6.89 -9.18 14.92
CA ALA A 124 -6.67 -8.50 16.19
C ALA A 124 -6.29 -9.49 17.30
N VAL A 125 -6.98 -10.62 17.41
CA VAL A 125 -6.64 -11.68 18.39
C VAL A 125 -5.25 -12.25 18.13
N VAL A 126 -4.91 -12.54 16.87
CA VAL A 126 -3.57 -13.02 16.49
C VAL A 126 -2.49 -11.99 16.80
N ALA A 127 -2.74 -10.70 16.53
CA ALA A 127 -1.81 -9.62 16.83
C ALA A 127 -1.55 -9.49 18.33
N ILE A 128 -2.61 -9.51 19.15
CA ILE A 128 -2.50 -9.49 20.61
C ILE A 128 -1.67 -10.69 21.10
N GLY A 129 -2.01 -11.90 20.65
CA GLY A 129 -1.29 -13.12 21.05
C GLY A 129 0.20 -13.08 20.69
N THR A 130 0.54 -12.62 19.47
CA THR A 130 1.95 -12.50 19.04
C THR A 130 2.70 -11.41 19.80
N MET A 131 2.05 -10.31 20.17
CA MET A 131 2.63 -9.26 21.02
C MET A 131 2.92 -9.75 22.43
N PHE A 132 2.00 -10.50 23.06
CA PHE A 132 2.24 -11.10 24.38
C PHE A 132 3.39 -12.12 24.33
N TRP A 133 3.40 -13.00 23.34
CA TRP A 133 4.48 -13.99 23.18
C TRP A 133 5.84 -13.32 22.96
N THR A 134 5.90 -12.32 22.09
CA THR A 134 7.13 -11.57 21.81
C THR A 134 7.58 -10.77 23.03
N GLY A 135 6.64 -10.15 23.75
CA GLY A 135 6.91 -9.40 24.98
C GLY A 135 7.49 -10.27 26.08
N LEU A 136 6.89 -11.44 26.34
CA LEU A 136 7.38 -12.38 27.36
C LEU A 136 8.75 -12.97 27.01
N ASN A 137 8.98 -13.31 25.74
CA ASN A 137 10.28 -13.81 25.30
C ASN A 137 11.39 -12.75 25.35
N LYS A 138 11.04 -11.46 25.22
CA LYS A 138 12.00 -10.35 25.36
C LYS A 138 12.45 -10.11 26.80
N ILE A 139 11.64 -10.52 27.78
CA ILE A 139 11.93 -10.37 29.22
C ILE A 139 12.73 -11.57 29.75
N LYS A 140 12.56 -12.75 29.14
CA LYS A 140 13.32 -13.97 29.49
C LYS A 140 14.75 -14.01 28.94
N LYS A 141 15.15 -13.07 28.08
CA LYS A 141 16.48 -12.96 27.50
C LYS A 141 17.15 -11.70 28.00
#